data_AF-A0A1M3KQ19-F1
#
_entry.id   AF-A0A1M3KQ19-F1
#
_cell.length_a   1.000
_cell.length_b   1.000
_cell.length_c   1.000
_cell.angle_alpha   90.00
_cell.angle_beta   90.00
_cell.angle_gamma   90.00
#
_symmetry.space_group_name_H-M   'P 1'
#
loop_
_entity.id
_entity.type
_entity.pdbx_description
1 polymer ?
#
loop_
_entity_poly.entity_id
_entity_poly.type
_entity_poly.pdbx_seq_one_letter_code
_entity_poly.pdbx_strand_id
1 'polypeptide(L)' 'MGLVLYLFAAIVLVLVAGWAVYVAPTPGELAPWQLAGALVPGVGLLLGVGALALALWLAMHLVRFVMRLVRR' A
#
# COMPACT_ATOMS: atom_id res chain seq x y z
N MET A 1 -17.16 5.20 5.62
CA MET A 1 -15.98 5.32 4.73
C MET A 1 -14.69 4.81 5.37
N GLY A 2 -14.37 5.14 6.63
CA GLY A 2 -13.14 4.63 7.29
C GLY A 2 -13.04 3.10 7.31
N LEU A 3 -14.14 2.39 7.63
CA LEU A 3 -14.18 0.93 7.67
C LEU A 3 -13.87 0.27 6.31
N VAL A 4 -14.29 0.88 5.20
CA VAL A 4 -14.02 0.39 3.84
C VAL A 4 -12.54 0.53 3.49
N LEU A 5 -11.92 1.66 3.87
CA LEU A 5 -10.47 1.87 3.67
C LEU A 5 -9.62 0.91 4.50
N TYR A 6 -10.03 0.65 5.74
CA TYR A 6 -9.38 -0.35 6.58
C TYR A 6 -9.49 -1.75 5.99
N LEU A 7 -10.67 -2.15 5.52
CA LEU A 7 -10.88 -3.44 4.84
C LEU A 7 -10.05 -3.56 3.56
N PHE A 8 -10.01 -2.49 2.76
CA PHE A 8 -9.23 -2.47 1.53
C PHE A 8 -7.72 -2.59 1.83
N ALA A 9 -7.20 -1.80 2.78
CA ALA A 9 -5.81 -1.89 3.19
C ALA A 9 -5.46 -3.27 3.77
N ALA A 10 -6.35 -3.86 4.58
CA ALA A 10 -6.18 -5.20 5.13
C ALA A 10 -6.12 -6.27 4.03
N ILE A 11 -7.01 -6.20 3.03
CA ILE A 11 -6.99 -7.12 1.87
C ILE A 11 -5.67 -7.00 1.11
N VAL A 12 -5.20 -5.78 0.83
CA VAL A 12 -3.93 -5.59 0.12
C VAL A 12 -2.75 -6.11 0.95
N LEU A 13 -2.77 -5.89 2.26
CA LEU A 13 -1.71 -6.36 3.15
C LEU A 13 -1.66 -7.89 3.21
N VAL A 14 -2.83 -8.55 3.25
CA VAL A 14 -2.94 -10.02 3.14
C VAL A 14 -2.44 -10.50 1.77
N LEU A 15 -2.78 -9.79 0.69
CA LEU A 15 -2.32 -10.15 -0.66
C LEU A 15 -0.79 -10.06 -0.79
N VAL A 16 -0.20 -8.98 -0.26
CA VAL A 16 1.25 -8.76 -0.26
C VAL A 16 1.96 -9.79 0.62
N ALA A 17 1.42 -10.07 1.80
CA ALA A 17 1.97 -11.09 2.70
C ALA A 17 1.88 -12.50 2.06
N GLY A 18 0.73 -12.85 1.48
CA GLY A 18 0.55 -14.12 0.76
C GLY A 18 1.49 -14.24 -0.44
N TRP A 19 1.70 -13.15 -1.18
CA TRP A 19 2.65 -13.11 -2.27
C TRP A 19 4.10 -13.26 -1.79
N ALA A 20 4.49 -12.56 -0.72
CA ALA A 20 5.83 -12.68 -0.15
C ALA A 20 6.12 -14.11 0.35
N VAL A 21 5.13 -14.76 0.97
CA VAL A 21 5.22 -16.17 1.40
C VAL A 21 5.26 -17.12 0.20
N TYR A 22 4.50 -16.85 -0.86
CA TYR A 22 4.53 -17.66 -2.09
C TYR A 22 5.87 -17.57 -2.82
N VAL A 23 6.48 -16.38 -2.85
CA VAL A 23 7.77 -16.16 -3.51
C VAL A 23 8.95 -16.62 -2.64
N ALA A 24 8.77 -16.69 -1.31
CA ALA A 24 9.75 -17.22 -0.36
C ALA A 24 9.30 -18.61 0.14
N PRO A 25 9.47 -19.72 -0.61
CA PRO A 25 10.80 -20.23 -0.92
C PRO A 25 10.91 -21.13 -2.18
N THR A 26 11.88 -20.84 -3.04
CA THR A 26 12.61 -21.91 -3.74
C THR A 26 13.74 -22.36 -2.80
N PRO A 27 13.86 -23.65 -2.43
CA PRO A 27 14.93 -24.11 -1.55
C PRO A 27 16.25 -24.12 -2.33
N GLY A 28 17.03 -23.06 -2.19
CA GLY A 28 18.37 -22.89 -2.76
C GLY A 28 18.89 -21.46 -2.51
N GLU A 29 20.21 -21.26 -2.49
CA GLU A 29 20.80 -19.92 -2.42
C GLU A 29 20.35 -19.10 -3.64
N LEU A 30 19.30 -18.29 -3.44
CA LEU A 30 18.83 -17.37 -4.47
C LEU A 30 19.91 -16.31 -4.67
N ALA A 31 20.37 -16.18 -5.90
CA ALA A 31 21.31 -15.12 -6.25
C ALA A 31 20.65 -13.75 -6.00
N PRO A 32 21.42 -12.70 -5.62
CA PRO A 32 20.87 -11.40 -5.21
C PRO A 32 19.90 -10.76 -6.21
N TRP A 33 20.03 -11.06 -7.50
CA TRP A 33 19.15 -10.58 -8.56
C TRP A 33 17.77 -11.26 -8.57
N GLN A 34 17.65 -12.50 -8.13
CA GLN A 34 16.37 -13.20 -7.97
C GLN A 34 15.61 -12.65 -6.77
N LEU A 35 16.32 -12.36 -5.67
CA LEU A 35 15.77 -11.65 -4.52
C LEU A 35 15.33 -10.23 -4.88
N ALA A 36 16.12 -9.50 -5.67
CA ALA A 36 15.74 -8.17 -6.15
C ALA A 36 14.48 -8.21 -7.03
N GLY A 37 14.39 -9.15 -7.97
CA GLY A 37 13.20 -9.36 -8.80
C GLY A 37 11.94 -9.71 -7.99
N ALA A 38 12.12 -10.42 -6.86
CA ALA A 38 11.08 -10.75 -5.89
C ALA A 38 10.77 -9.65 -4.87
N LEU A 39 11.60 -8.63 -4.72
CA LEU A 39 11.34 -7.54 -3.76
C LEU A 39 10.70 -6.33 -4.42
N VAL A 40 11.02 -6.07 -5.69
CA VAL A 40 10.50 -4.93 -6.46
C VAL A 40 8.96 -4.87 -6.51
N PRO A 41 8.22 -5.97 -6.79
CA PRO A 41 6.76 -5.94 -6.80
C PRO A 41 6.14 -5.68 -5.42
N GLY A 42 6.73 -6.25 -4.37
CA GLY A 42 6.28 -6.04 -2.99
C GLY A 42 6.47 -4.60 -2.53
N VAL A 43 7.63 -3.99 -2.83
CA VAL A 43 7.90 -2.58 -2.56
C VAL A 43 6.98 -1.67 -3.36
N GLY A 44 6.73 -1.99 -4.64
CA GLY A 44 5.80 -1.26 -5.49
C GLY A 44 4.37 -1.26 -4.94
N LEU A 45 3.88 -2.40 -4.44
CA LEU A 45 2.57 -2.50 -3.81
C LEU A 45 2.49 -1.68 -2.51
N LEU A 46 3.51 -1.76 -1.65
CA LEU A 46 3.55 -0.99 -0.41
C LEU A 46 3.58 0.52 -0.67
N LEU A 47 4.40 0.97 -1.62
CA LEU A 47 4.45 2.37 -2.03
C LEU A 47 3.12 2.82 -2.66
N GLY A 48 2.49 1.97 -3.48
CA GLY A 48 1.20 2.26 -4.10
C GLY A 48 0.08 2.46 -3.07
N VAL A 49 -0.01 1.57 -2.08
CA VAL A 49 -0.99 1.72 -0.98
C VAL A 49 -0.68 2.95 -0.14
N GLY A 50 0.58 3.20 0.18
CA GLY A 50 1.00 4.39 0.93
C GLY A 50 0.63 5.68 0.20
N ALA A 51 0.90 5.75 -1.10
CA ALA A 51 0.56 6.89 -1.95
C ALA A 51 -0.96 7.11 -2.02
N LEU A 52 -1.76 6.05 -2.15
CA LEU A 52 -3.21 6.15 -2.14
C LEU A 52 -3.75 6.65 -0.79
N ALA A 53 -3.23 6.11 0.31
CA ALA A 53 -3.61 6.56 1.66
C ALA A 53 -3.28 8.04 1.88
N LEU A 54 -2.09 8.47 1.44
CA LEU A 54 -1.66 9.86 1.50
C LEU A 54 -2.55 10.78 0.65
N ALA A 55 -2.89 10.36 -0.57
CA ALA A 55 -3.76 11.12 -1.46
C ALA A 55 -5.16 11.33 -0.86
N LEU A 56 -5.74 10.28 -0.27
CA LEU A 56 -7.03 10.38 0.41
C LEU A 56 -6.99 11.27 1.66
N TRP A 57 -5.90 11.18 2.43
CA TRP A 57 -5.69 12.05 3.58
C TRP A 57 -5.60 13.53 3.19
N LEU A 58 -4.84 13.82 2.13
CA LEU A 58 -4.72 15.16 1.52
C LEU A 58 -6.09 15.65 1.01
N ALA A 59 -6.84 14.82 0.29
CA ALA A 59 -8.15 15.17 -0.22
C ALA A 59 -9.13 15.53 0.91
N MET A 60 -9.15 14.75 2.00
CA MET A 60 -9.96 15.08 3.18
C MET A 60 -9.53 16.39 3.84
N HIS A 61 -8.22 16.65 3.93
CA HIS A 61 -7.70 17.91 4.49
C HIS A 61 -8.08 19.11 3.62
N LEU A 62 -7.95 18.98 2.30
CA LEU A 62 -8.33 20.00 1.33
C LEU A 62 -9.82 20.30 1.44
N VAL A 63 -10.68 19.29 1.49
CA VAL A 63 -12.13 19.45 1.67
C VAL A 63 -12.46 20.16 2.98
N ARG A 64 -11.81 19.77 4.09
CA ARG A 64 -11.98 20.48 5.39
C ARG A 64 -11.47 21.92 5.34
N PHE A 65 -10.44 22.20 4.57
CA PHE A 65 -9.90 23.55 4.40
C PHE A 65 -10.86 24.41 3.59
N VAL A 66 -11.35 23.91 2.47
CA VAL A 66 -12.35 24.59 1.62
C VAL A 66 -13.64 24.85 2.40
N MET A 67 -14.17 23.86 3.13
CA MET A 67 -15.35 24.07 3.97
C MET A 67 -15.14 25.13 5.06
N ARG A 68 -13.93 25.24 5.62
CA ARG A 68 -13.59 26.30 6.59
C ARG A 68 -13.54 27.67 5.93
N LEU A 69 -13.07 27.75 4.68
CA LEU A 69 -13.02 28.98 3.91
C LEU A 69 -14.43 29.47 3.54
N VAL A 70 -15.32 28.57 3.12
CA VAL A 70 -16.69 28.88 2.68
C VAL A 70 -17.62 29.25 3.85
N ARG A 71 -17.33 28.77 5.06
CA ARG A 71 -18.10 29.10 6.28
C ARG A 71 -17.66 30.39 6.97
N ARG A 72 -16.60 31.04 6.48
CA ARG A 72 -16.16 32.39 6.91
C ARG A 72 -16.62 33.41 5.89
#